data_AF-A0A915JVH0-F1
#
_entry.id   AF-A0A915JVH0-F1
#
_cell.length_a   1.000
_cell.length_b   1.000
_cell.length_c   1.000
_cell.angle_alpha   90.00
_cell.angle_beta   90.00
_cell.angle_gamma   90.00
#
_symmetry.space_group_name_H-M   'P 1'
#
loop_
_entity.id
_entity.type
_entity.pdbx_description
1 polymer ?
#
loop_
_entity_poly.entity_id
_entity_poly.type
_entity_poly.pdbx_seq_one_letter_code
_entity_poly.pdbx_strand_id
1 'polypeptide(L)'
;MLNPQSASTPKGSPLEGWRRRISLNPVLFLEQERKSRSQSLANYKLSYYPKDADPETYDEGMGVCGWILTFISMFIVILTFPLSICFCLKVVQEYERAVIFRLGRLIGGGARGPGIFFVLPCIENYTKVDLRTVSFDVPPQEILTKDSVTVSVDAVVYYRVSNATVSVANVENAHHSTRLLAQTTLRNMLGTKNLAEILSDRETVSSCMQVGRFLLHIIFQMNQIFHFRQNILDEATESWGIKVERVEVKDVRLPVQLQRAMAAEAEATREARAK
;
A
#
# COMPACT_ATOMS: atom_id res chain seq x y z
N MET A 1 53.59 -52.35 27.28
CA MET A 1 52.65 -51.94 28.34
C MET A 1 51.93 -50.68 27.90
N LEU A 2 50.61 -50.67 28.10
CA LEU A 2 49.63 -49.57 28.08
C LEU A 2 48.84 -49.24 26.79
N ASN A 3 47.55 -49.01 27.05
CA ASN A 3 46.30 -49.12 26.27
C ASN A 3 45.99 -47.87 25.38
N PRO A 4 44.88 -47.84 24.60
CA PRO A 4 44.58 -46.94 23.48
C PRO A 4 43.66 -45.76 23.85
N GLN A 5 43.56 -44.78 22.94
CA GLN A 5 42.46 -43.79 22.85
C GLN A 5 42.23 -43.48 21.35
N SER A 6 41.13 -43.92 20.73
CA SER A 6 39.77 -43.32 20.70
C SER A 6 39.68 -41.99 19.95
N ALA A 7 38.77 -41.99 18.98
CA ALA A 7 38.53 -41.02 17.91
C ALA A 7 38.12 -39.60 18.33
N SER A 8 38.50 -38.62 17.49
CA SER A 8 37.73 -37.43 17.08
C SER A 8 38.60 -36.71 16.01
N THR A 9 38.18 -36.21 14.84
CA THR A 9 36.95 -35.61 14.31
C THR A 9 36.97 -35.80 12.77
N PRO A 10 35.92 -35.41 12.02
CA PRO A 10 36.02 -34.06 11.47
C PRO A 10 34.73 -33.25 11.64
N LYS A 11 34.94 -31.94 11.82
CA LYS A 11 33.92 -30.90 11.87
C LYS A 11 32.96 -31.04 10.69
N GLY A 12 31.71 -31.36 10.98
CA GLY A 12 30.62 -31.26 10.01
C GLY A 12 30.53 -29.83 9.51
N SER A 13 30.60 -29.67 8.19
CA SER A 13 30.40 -28.39 7.52
C SER A 13 29.01 -27.80 7.85
N PRO A 14 28.81 -26.47 7.83
CA PRO A 14 27.52 -25.84 8.09
C PRO A 14 26.36 -26.40 7.23
N LEU A 15 26.70 -27.01 6.09
CA LEU A 15 25.79 -27.64 5.14
C LEU A 15 25.15 -28.94 5.66
N GLU A 16 25.80 -29.67 6.59
CA GLU A 16 25.20 -30.88 7.18
C GLU A 16 24.04 -30.57 8.13
N GLY A 17 24.07 -29.40 8.78
CA GLY A 17 22.97 -28.89 9.61
C GLY A 17 21.75 -28.45 8.79
N TRP A 18 21.93 -28.16 7.50
CA TRP A 18 20.84 -27.88 6.56
C TRP A 18 20.20 -29.18 6.06
N ARG A 19 21.00 -30.21 5.76
CA ARG A 19 20.51 -31.51 5.28
C ARG A 19 19.63 -32.23 6.32
N ARG A 20 19.96 -32.13 7.61
CA ARG A 20 19.10 -32.67 8.70
C ARG A 20 17.82 -31.87 8.96
N ARG A 21 17.79 -30.57 8.63
CA ARG A 21 16.60 -29.72 8.78
C ARG A 21 15.56 -29.96 7.69
N ILE A 22 15.99 -30.39 6.50
CA ILE A 22 15.11 -30.68 5.36
C ILE A 22 14.41 -32.05 5.52
N SER A 23 14.98 -33.00 6.27
CA SER A 23 14.38 -34.34 6.44
C SER A 23 13.25 -34.42 7.46
N LEU A 24 13.03 -33.38 8.26
CA LEU A 24 11.93 -33.30 9.22
C LEU A 24 10.86 -32.36 8.66
N ASN A 25 9.87 -32.96 8.00
CA ASN A 25 8.63 -32.36 7.54
C ASN A 25 8.83 -31.08 6.67
N PRO A 26 8.84 -31.18 5.33
CA PRO A 26 8.99 -30.02 4.45
C PRO A 26 7.92 -28.95 4.70
N VAL A 27 6.74 -29.34 5.20
CA VAL A 27 5.67 -28.42 5.63
C VAL A 27 6.11 -27.55 6.82
N LEU A 28 6.79 -28.12 7.80
CA LEU A 28 7.18 -27.43 9.04
C LEU A 28 8.36 -26.47 8.78
N PHE A 29 9.28 -26.86 7.90
CA PHE A 29 10.33 -25.97 7.41
C PHE A 29 9.77 -24.76 6.63
N LEU A 30 8.82 -25.00 5.72
CA LEU A 30 8.14 -23.93 4.98
C LEU A 30 7.32 -23.02 5.90
N GLU A 31 6.68 -23.57 6.94
CA GLU A 31 5.92 -22.79 7.92
C GLU A 31 6.83 -21.94 8.81
N GLN A 32 8.02 -22.45 9.13
CA GLN A 32 9.03 -21.73 9.91
C GLN A 32 9.71 -20.63 9.11
N GLU A 33 10.00 -20.86 7.82
CA GLU A 33 10.41 -19.80 6.91
C GLU A 33 9.30 -18.77 6.68
N ARG A 34 8.04 -19.21 6.54
CA ARG A 34 6.90 -18.30 6.36
C ARG A 34 6.68 -17.45 7.60
N LYS A 35 6.81 -18.01 8.81
CA LYS A 35 6.79 -17.25 10.07
C LYS A 35 7.97 -16.29 10.15
N SER A 36 9.17 -16.72 9.78
CA SER A 36 10.37 -15.85 9.77
C SER A 36 10.25 -14.70 8.77
N ARG A 37 9.71 -14.95 7.57
CA ARG A 37 9.44 -13.93 6.54
C ARG A 37 8.30 -12.99 6.93
N SER A 38 7.25 -13.53 7.55
CA SER A 38 6.13 -12.72 8.06
C SER A 38 6.57 -11.87 9.24
N GLN A 39 7.43 -12.40 10.12
CA GLN A 39 8.04 -11.66 11.22
C GLN A 39 9.05 -10.64 10.71
N SER A 40 9.84 -10.94 9.67
CA SER A 40 10.76 -9.97 9.07
C SER A 40 10.03 -8.86 8.34
N LEU A 41 8.92 -9.16 7.64
CA LEU A 41 8.04 -8.17 7.02
C LEU A 41 7.29 -7.36 8.09
N ALA A 42 6.82 -7.98 9.17
CA ALA A 42 6.22 -7.28 10.29
C ALA A 42 7.23 -6.34 10.98
N ASN A 43 8.47 -6.78 11.19
CA ASN A 43 9.55 -5.97 11.74
C ASN A 43 10.00 -4.88 10.77
N TYR A 44 10.00 -5.13 9.45
CA TYR A 44 10.27 -4.12 8.43
C TYR A 44 9.17 -3.05 8.37
N LYS A 45 7.89 -3.48 8.38
CA LYS A 45 6.73 -2.58 8.51
C LYS A 45 6.82 -1.76 9.80
N LEU A 46 7.26 -2.37 10.90
CA LEU A 46 7.47 -1.70 12.18
C LEU A 46 8.64 -0.70 12.16
N SER A 47 9.66 -0.91 11.32
CA SER A 47 10.78 0.02 11.11
C SER A 47 10.42 1.24 10.27
N TYR A 48 9.33 1.16 9.49
CA TYR A 48 8.80 2.26 8.68
C TYR A 48 7.79 3.12 9.45
N TYR A 49 7.20 2.58 10.52
CA TYR A 49 6.38 3.32 11.47
C TYR A 49 7.28 3.90 12.56
N PRO A 50 7.29 5.22 12.81
CA PRO A 50 7.95 5.75 14.00
C PRO A 50 7.17 5.23 15.21
N LYS A 51 7.74 4.24 15.90
CA LYS A 51 7.05 3.54 16.99
C LYS A 51 7.04 4.36 18.29
N ASP A 52 7.97 5.29 18.41
CA ASP A 52 8.17 6.07 19.62
C ASP A 52 8.38 7.50 19.18
N ALA A 53 7.28 8.23 19.03
CA ALA A 53 7.34 9.67 18.91
C ALA A 53 6.73 10.21 20.20
N ASP A 54 7.52 10.07 21.27
CA ASP A 54 7.20 10.64 22.55
C ASP A 54 6.93 12.14 22.34
N PRO A 55 5.85 12.69 22.90
CA PRO A 55 5.51 14.11 22.76
C PRO A 55 6.52 15.03 23.47
N GLU A 56 7.65 14.52 23.97
CA GLU A 56 8.66 15.30 24.67
C GLU A 56 9.97 15.51 23.88
N THR A 57 10.13 14.91 22.69
CA THR A 57 11.34 15.11 21.88
C THR A 57 11.24 16.38 21.02
N TYR A 58 11.02 17.53 21.67
CA TYR A 58 10.98 18.84 21.02
C TYR A 58 12.33 19.55 20.97
N ASP A 59 13.33 19.13 21.76
CA ASP A 59 14.46 20.01 22.06
C ASP A 59 15.83 19.63 21.47
N GLU A 60 16.05 18.42 20.94
CA GLU A 60 17.43 18.03 20.58
C GLU A 60 17.96 18.59 19.24
N GLY A 61 17.20 19.40 18.51
CA GLY A 61 17.65 19.86 17.18
C GLY A 61 17.22 21.25 16.72
N MET A 62 16.69 22.11 17.60
CA MET A 62 16.45 23.50 17.24
C MET A 62 17.74 24.29 17.40
N GLY A 63 18.35 24.73 16.29
CA GLY A 63 19.47 25.66 16.34
C GLY A 63 19.07 26.97 17.04
N VAL A 64 20.05 27.76 17.49
CA VAL A 64 19.85 29.04 18.19
C VAL A 64 18.88 29.97 17.44
N CYS A 65 18.92 29.96 16.11
CA CYS A 65 17.99 30.69 15.25
C CYS A 65 16.52 30.25 15.42
N GLY A 66 16.27 28.93 15.54
CA GLY A 66 14.92 28.40 15.75
C GLY A 66 14.33 28.82 17.10
N TRP A 67 15.16 28.83 18.15
CA TRP A 67 14.77 29.35 19.46
C TRP A 67 14.42 30.84 19.40
N ILE A 68 15.24 31.66 18.75
CA ILE A 68 14.98 33.11 18.57
C ILE A 68 13.65 33.33 17.84
N LEU A 69 13.41 32.64 16.72
CA LEU A 69 12.14 32.75 15.97
C LEU A 69 10.94 32.33 16.82
N THR A 70 11.08 31.28 17.62
CA THR A 70 10.02 30.80 18.53
C THR A 70 9.69 31.83 19.59
N PHE A 71 10.69 32.45 20.21
CA PHE A 71 10.48 33.53 21.16
C PHE A 71 9.86 34.78 20.53
N ILE A 72 10.29 35.17 19.33
CA ILE A 72 9.72 36.32 18.61
C ILE A 72 8.23 36.06 18.28
N SER A 73 7.91 34.87 17.80
CA SER A 73 6.52 34.47 17.53
C SER A 73 5.67 34.47 18.80
N MET A 74 6.19 33.93 19.91
CA MET A 74 5.50 33.96 21.20
C MET A 74 5.25 35.40 21.68
N PHE A 75 6.24 36.29 21.54
CA PHE A 75 6.11 37.70 21.90
C PHE A 75 5.03 38.40 21.07
N ILE A 76 4.99 38.16 19.76
CA ILE A 76 3.94 38.71 18.87
C ILE A 76 2.55 38.20 19.28
N VAL A 77 2.42 36.91 19.61
CA VAL A 77 1.15 36.32 20.06
C VAL A 77 0.66 36.95 21.37
N ILE A 78 1.56 37.21 22.32
CA ILE A 78 1.25 37.86 23.60
C ILE A 78 0.84 39.32 23.38
N LEU A 79 1.58 40.06 22.55
CA LEU A 79 1.34 41.48 22.30
C LEU A 79 0.01 41.72 21.56
N THR A 80 -0.42 40.75 20.75
CA THR A 80 -1.67 40.80 19.98
C THR A 80 -2.85 40.11 20.68
N PHE A 81 -2.71 39.77 21.97
CA PHE A 81 -3.81 39.26 22.77
C PHE A 81 -4.90 40.35 22.95
N PRO A 82 -6.22 40.06 22.82
CA PRO A 82 -6.89 38.74 22.74
C PRO A 82 -7.16 38.22 21.32
N LEU A 83 -6.78 38.94 20.26
CA LEU A 83 -7.14 38.58 18.88
C LEU A 83 -6.41 37.31 18.40
N SER A 84 -5.16 37.12 18.81
CA SER A 84 -4.32 35.98 18.42
C SER A 84 -4.87 34.62 18.86
N ILE A 85 -5.47 34.53 20.07
CA ILE A 85 -5.95 33.26 20.62
C ILE A 85 -7.09 32.64 19.79
N CYS A 86 -7.92 33.48 19.18
CA CYS A 86 -9.00 33.04 18.30
C CYS A 86 -8.45 32.42 17.01
N PHE A 87 -7.31 32.90 16.50
CA PHE A 87 -6.66 32.36 15.31
C PHE A 87 -5.83 31.10 15.58
N CYS A 88 -5.22 30.99 16.76
CA CYS A 88 -4.36 29.86 17.13
C CYS A 88 -5.14 28.59 17.49
N LEU A 89 -6.38 28.73 17.97
CA LEU A 89 -7.23 27.59 18.30
C LEU A 89 -7.86 27.02 17.02
N LYS A 90 -7.44 25.81 16.64
CA LYS A 90 -8.00 25.09 15.49
C LYS A 90 -8.60 23.77 15.94
N VAL A 91 -9.76 23.46 15.38
CA VAL A 91 -10.50 22.22 15.64
C VAL A 91 -10.37 21.29 14.44
N VAL A 92 -10.06 20.03 14.71
CA VAL A 92 -10.02 18.94 13.73
C VAL A 92 -11.05 17.88 14.12
N GLN A 93 -11.75 17.40 13.10
CA GLN A 93 -12.84 16.44 13.25
C GLN A 93 -12.31 15.02 13.48
N GLU A 94 -13.12 14.11 14.02
CA GLU A 94 -12.71 12.73 14.38
C GLU A 94 -12.16 11.91 13.22
N TYR A 95 -12.64 12.16 12.00
CA TYR A 95 -12.20 11.47 10.79
C TYR A 95 -11.00 12.14 10.10
N GLU A 96 -10.58 13.30 10.58
CA GLU A 96 -9.43 14.03 10.08
C GLU A 96 -8.23 13.83 11.03
N ARG A 97 -7.03 13.82 10.47
CA ARG A 97 -5.78 13.97 11.25
C ARG A 97 -4.98 15.13 10.74
N ALA A 98 -4.38 15.88 11.66
CA ALA A 98 -3.49 16.98 11.32
C ALA A 98 -2.02 16.54 11.40
N VAL A 99 -1.30 16.77 10.31
CA VAL A 99 0.16 16.67 10.26
C VAL A 99 0.71 18.08 10.42
N ILE A 100 1.54 18.30 11.44
CA ILE A 100 2.07 19.62 11.77
C ILE A 100 3.56 19.65 11.42
N PHE A 101 3.95 20.69 10.69
CA PHE A 101 5.32 21.01 10.33
C PHE A 101 5.74 22.26 11.09
N ARG A 102 6.80 22.16 11.88
CA ARG A 102 7.42 23.28 12.59
C ARG A 102 8.74 23.59 11.90
N LEU A 103 8.87 24.80 11.33
CA LEU A 103 10.09 25.22 10.60
C LEU A 103 10.54 24.19 9.55
N GLY A 104 9.59 23.57 8.84
CA GLY A 104 9.87 22.55 7.82
C GLY A 104 10.23 21.16 8.36
N ARG A 105 10.28 20.95 9.68
CA ARG A 105 10.46 19.63 10.30
C ARG A 105 9.12 19.08 10.76
N LEU A 106 8.94 17.78 10.57
CA LEU A 106 7.79 17.07 11.12
C LEU A 106 7.87 17.06 12.64
N ILE A 107 6.75 17.35 13.30
CA ILE A 107 6.67 17.36 14.76
C ILE A 107 6.80 15.94 15.34
N GLY A 108 7.54 15.82 16.46
CA GLY A 108 7.55 14.60 17.26
C GLY A 108 6.14 14.31 17.80
N GLY A 109 5.67 13.09 17.61
CA GLY A 109 4.30 12.66 17.91
C GLY A 109 3.50 12.18 16.68
N GLY A 110 4.02 12.41 15.47
CA GLY A 110 3.34 12.04 14.24
C GLY A 110 2.04 12.82 14.03
N ALA A 111 1.05 12.19 13.40
CA ALA A 111 -0.23 12.83 13.11
C ALA A 111 -1.07 12.98 14.39
N ARG A 112 -1.31 14.23 14.80
CA ARG A 112 -2.13 14.57 15.97
C ARG A 112 -3.55 14.05 15.77
N GLY A 113 -4.09 13.47 16.85
CA GLY A 113 -5.48 13.00 16.90
C GLY A 113 -6.50 14.13 16.84
N PRO A 114 -7.80 13.78 16.77
CA PRO A 114 -8.87 14.75 16.67
C PRO A 114 -9.04 15.56 17.94
N GLY A 115 -9.63 16.75 17.82
CA GLY A 115 -9.84 17.68 18.92
C GLY A 115 -9.27 19.06 18.65
N ILE A 116 -9.07 19.81 19.73
CA ILE A 116 -8.55 21.17 19.71
C ILE A 116 -7.04 21.09 19.89
N PHE A 117 -6.31 21.72 18.98
CA PHE A 117 -4.86 21.88 19.10
C PHE A 117 -4.50 23.32 18.80
N PHE A 118 -3.43 23.75 19.44
CA PHE A 118 -2.88 25.09 19.30
C PHE A 118 -1.83 25.08 18.20
N VAL A 119 -1.99 25.96 17.21
CA VAL A 119 -1.04 26.13 16.12
C VAL A 119 -0.54 27.58 16.09
N LEU A 120 0.78 27.76 16.05
CA LEU A 120 1.43 29.06 16.00
C LEU A 120 1.44 29.62 14.57
N PRO A 121 0.76 30.76 14.28
CA PRO A 121 0.46 31.25 12.93
C PRO A 121 1.66 31.71 12.07
N CYS A 122 2.90 31.66 12.57
CA CYS A 122 4.10 32.09 11.84
C CYS A 122 5.16 30.99 11.66
N ILE A 123 5.10 29.93 12.45
CA ILE A 123 6.16 28.91 12.55
C ILE A 123 5.64 27.53 12.14
N GLU A 124 4.35 27.29 12.42
CA GLU A 124 3.73 25.99 12.28
C GLU A 124 2.76 26.00 11.10
N ASN A 125 3.03 25.13 10.13
CA ASN A 125 2.10 24.81 9.06
C ASN A 125 1.38 23.51 9.42
N TYR A 126 0.06 23.47 9.29
CA TYR A 126 -0.73 22.27 9.51
C TYR A 126 -1.43 21.83 8.23
N THR A 127 -1.40 20.53 7.96
CA THR A 127 -2.08 19.92 6.82
C THR A 127 -3.06 18.88 7.34
N LYS A 128 -4.34 19.02 6.98
CA LYS A 128 -5.40 18.08 7.37
C LYS A 128 -5.51 16.97 6.33
N VAL A 129 -5.60 15.74 6.80
CA VAL A 129 -5.75 14.54 5.96
C VAL A 129 -6.99 13.77 6.42
N ASP A 130 -7.90 13.47 5.49
CA ASP A 130 -9.07 12.64 5.76
C ASP A 130 -8.68 11.15 5.74
N LEU A 131 -9.14 10.40 6.73
CA LEU A 131 -8.89 8.97 6.87
C LEU A 131 -9.99 8.09 6.28
N ARG A 132 -11.10 8.69 5.82
CA ARG A 132 -12.22 7.95 5.24
C ARG A 132 -11.86 7.34 3.90
N THR A 133 -12.61 6.30 3.54
CA THR A 133 -12.51 5.68 2.22
C THR A 133 -13.00 6.66 1.17
N VAL A 134 -12.12 6.98 0.23
CA VAL A 134 -12.41 7.78 -0.95
C VAL A 134 -12.29 6.91 -2.18
N SER A 135 -13.13 7.17 -3.17
CA SER A 135 -13.08 6.52 -4.47
C SER A 135 -12.52 7.48 -5.52
N PHE A 136 -11.81 6.93 -6.49
CA PHE A 136 -11.51 7.65 -7.72
C PHE A 136 -11.70 6.76 -8.93
N ASP A 137 -12.21 7.34 -10.01
CA ASP A 137 -12.24 6.71 -11.31
C ASP A 137 -10.84 6.75 -11.95
N VAL A 138 -10.42 5.60 -12.48
CA VAL A 138 -9.27 5.45 -13.38
C VAL A 138 -9.77 5.80 -14.78
N PRO A 139 -9.12 6.73 -15.50
CA PRO A 139 -9.56 7.12 -16.84
C PRO A 139 -9.53 5.92 -17.79
N PRO A 140 -10.47 5.82 -18.74
CA PRO A 140 -10.59 4.69 -19.65
C PRO A 140 -9.29 4.49 -20.45
N GLN A 141 -8.82 3.24 -20.54
CA GLN A 141 -7.61 2.87 -21.28
C GLN A 141 -7.96 2.01 -22.48
N GLU A 142 -7.51 2.41 -23.67
CA GLU A 142 -7.56 1.57 -24.87
C GLU A 142 -6.32 0.68 -24.94
N ILE A 143 -6.53 -0.64 -24.88
CA ILE A 143 -5.45 -1.63 -24.85
C ILE A 143 -5.78 -2.81 -25.76
N LEU A 144 -4.74 -3.50 -26.23
CA LEU A 144 -4.85 -4.76 -26.93
C LEU A 144 -4.76 -5.90 -25.90
N THR A 145 -5.77 -6.78 -25.87
CA THR A 145 -5.74 -7.98 -25.02
C THR A 145 -4.80 -9.04 -25.61
N LYS A 146 -4.56 -10.12 -24.86
CA LYS A 146 -3.74 -11.25 -25.32
C LYS A 146 -4.27 -11.90 -26.61
N ASP A 147 -5.58 -11.81 -26.86
CA ASP A 147 -6.23 -12.34 -28.07
C ASP A 147 -6.23 -11.34 -29.24
N SER A 148 -5.44 -10.26 -29.17
CA SER A 148 -5.36 -9.23 -30.20
C SER A 148 -6.68 -8.47 -30.44
N VAL A 149 -7.54 -8.38 -29.42
CA VAL A 149 -8.77 -7.57 -29.47
C VAL A 149 -8.55 -6.23 -28.78
N THR A 150 -8.98 -5.15 -29.43
CA THR A 150 -8.98 -3.82 -28.83
C THR A 150 -10.14 -3.67 -27.86
N VAL A 151 -9.84 -3.30 -26.62
CA VAL A 151 -10.85 -3.06 -25.57
C VAL A 151 -10.56 -1.74 -24.89
N SER A 152 -11.60 -1.00 -24.52
CA SER A 152 -11.50 0.16 -23.64
C SER A 152 -12.09 -0.18 -22.29
N VAL A 153 -11.30 -0.13 -21.22
CA VAL A 153 -11.73 -0.50 -19.86
C VAL A 153 -11.52 0.67 -18.92
N ASP A 154 -12.51 0.95 -18.08
CA ASP A 154 -12.40 1.84 -16.93
C ASP A 154 -12.63 1.08 -15.61
N ALA A 155 -12.16 1.68 -14.51
CA ALA A 155 -12.22 1.06 -13.20
C ALA A 155 -12.33 2.12 -12.10
N VAL A 156 -12.80 1.71 -10.92
CA VAL A 156 -12.89 2.54 -9.71
C VAL A 156 -12.05 1.89 -8.62
N VAL A 157 -11.20 2.70 -7.98
CA VAL A 157 -10.36 2.27 -6.87
C VAL A 157 -10.87 2.93 -5.59
N TYR A 158 -11.16 2.11 -4.58
CA TYR A 158 -11.54 2.54 -3.25
C TYR A 158 -10.34 2.37 -2.33
N TYR A 159 -9.90 3.46 -1.72
CA TYR A 159 -8.73 3.49 -0.86
C TYR A 159 -8.97 4.45 0.29
N ARG A 160 -8.19 4.29 1.35
CA ARG A 160 -8.16 5.22 2.48
C ARG A 160 -6.73 5.47 2.92
N VAL A 161 -6.49 6.62 3.52
CA VAL A 161 -5.19 6.90 4.15
C VAL A 161 -5.09 6.09 5.44
N SER A 162 -4.06 5.26 5.55
CA SER A 162 -3.77 4.48 6.76
C SER A 162 -2.89 5.27 7.72
N ASN A 163 -1.94 6.04 7.19
CA ASN A 163 -1.04 6.89 7.97
C ASN A 163 -0.89 8.27 7.31
N ALA A 164 -1.45 9.29 7.95
CA ALA A 164 -1.43 10.67 7.46
C ALA A 164 -0.02 11.26 7.39
N THR A 165 0.86 10.95 8.35
CA THR A 165 2.24 11.44 8.36
C THR A 165 3.00 10.96 7.13
N VAL A 166 2.92 9.66 6.84
CA VAL A 166 3.61 9.01 5.72
C VAL A 166 3.06 9.52 4.39
N SER A 167 1.74 9.70 4.30
CA SER A 167 1.08 10.20 3.09
C SER A 167 1.47 11.61 2.68
N VAL A 168 1.86 12.46 3.64
CA VAL A 168 2.31 13.84 3.37
C VAL A 168 3.83 13.92 3.23
N ALA A 169 4.58 13.09 3.97
CA ALA A 169 6.04 13.18 4.00
C ALA A 169 6.73 12.48 2.81
N ASN A 170 6.19 11.35 2.35
CA ASN A 170 6.90 10.49 1.39
C ASN A 170 6.62 10.82 -0.07
N VAL A 171 5.48 11.44 -0.37
CA VAL A 171 5.05 11.77 -1.73
C VAL A 171 4.38 13.13 -1.73
N GLU A 172 4.72 13.97 -2.71
CA GLU A 172 4.11 15.29 -2.89
C GLU A 172 2.58 15.22 -3.00
N ASN A 173 2.07 14.31 -3.84
CA ASN A 173 0.64 14.07 -4.04
C ASN A 173 0.34 12.57 -4.12
N ALA A 174 0.10 11.94 -2.96
CA ALA A 174 -0.18 10.50 -2.87
C ALA A 174 -1.38 10.08 -3.74
N HIS A 175 -2.46 10.87 -3.75
CA HIS A 175 -3.66 10.64 -4.57
C HIS A 175 -3.37 10.58 -6.08
N HIS A 176 -2.51 11.46 -6.59
CA HIS A 176 -2.16 11.50 -8.01
C HIS A 176 -1.27 10.32 -8.40
N SER A 177 -0.26 10.02 -7.58
CA SER A 177 0.64 8.88 -7.78
C SER A 177 -0.11 7.55 -7.78
N THR A 178 -1.06 7.36 -6.86
CA THR A 178 -1.93 6.18 -6.83
C THR A 178 -2.79 6.06 -8.09
N ARG A 179 -3.28 7.18 -8.66
CA ARG A 179 -4.05 7.14 -9.91
C ARG A 179 -3.21 6.69 -11.10
N LEU A 180 -1.99 7.21 -11.24
CA LEU A 180 -1.07 6.79 -12.30
C LEU A 180 -0.64 5.32 -12.16
N LEU A 181 -0.39 4.88 -10.93
CA LEU A 181 -0.05 3.49 -10.63
C LEU A 181 -1.23 2.54 -10.95
N ALA A 182 -2.45 2.93 -10.59
CA ALA A 182 -3.65 2.17 -10.93
C ALA A 182 -3.82 2.05 -12.46
N GLN A 183 -3.59 3.14 -13.20
CA GLN A 183 -3.67 3.15 -14.66
C GLN A 183 -2.66 2.21 -15.32
N THR A 184 -1.40 2.25 -14.88
CA THR A 184 -0.34 1.39 -15.41
C THR A 184 -0.55 -0.08 -15.02
N THR A 185 -1.00 -0.34 -13.79
CA THR A 185 -1.34 -1.69 -13.33
C THR A 185 -2.50 -2.27 -14.13
N LEU A 186 -3.57 -1.49 -14.37
CA LEU A 186 -4.72 -1.90 -15.18
C LEU A 186 -4.29 -2.23 -16.61
N ARG A 187 -3.48 -1.37 -17.25
CA ARG A 187 -2.95 -1.62 -18.60
C ARG A 187 -2.15 -2.91 -18.68
N ASN A 188 -1.23 -3.13 -17.73
CA ASN A 188 -0.38 -4.32 -17.69
C ASN A 188 -1.21 -5.58 -17.47
N MET A 189 -2.17 -5.54 -16.54
CA MET A 189 -3.04 -6.67 -16.23
C MET A 189 -3.91 -7.06 -17.42
N LEU A 190 -4.56 -6.09 -18.07
CA LEU A 190 -5.45 -6.37 -19.20
C LEU A 190 -4.71 -6.89 -20.43
N GLY A 191 -3.45 -6.47 -20.66
CA GLY A 191 -2.63 -7.01 -21.75
C GLY A 191 -2.25 -8.49 -21.58
N THR A 192 -2.26 -9.01 -20.35
CA THR A 192 -1.94 -10.43 -20.08
C THR A 192 -3.17 -11.35 -20.14
N LYS A 193 -4.37 -10.77 -20.25
CA LYS A 193 -5.65 -11.46 -20.12
C LYS A 193 -6.37 -11.60 -21.46
N ASN A 194 -7.12 -12.69 -21.58
CA ASN A 194 -7.97 -12.96 -22.73
C ASN A 194 -9.29 -12.18 -22.63
N LEU A 195 -9.93 -11.88 -23.77
CA LEU A 195 -11.18 -11.12 -23.77
C LEU A 195 -12.30 -11.84 -23.00
N ALA A 196 -12.44 -13.15 -23.23
CA ALA A 196 -13.46 -13.96 -22.59
C ALA A 196 -13.31 -13.93 -21.06
N GLU A 197 -12.08 -14.03 -20.53
CA GLU A 197 -11.80 -13.93 -19.09
C GLU A 197 -12.20 -12.57 -18.52
N ILE A 198 -11.96 -11.49 -19.26
CA ILE A 198 -12.32 -10.13 -18.83
C ILE A 198 -13.84 -9.96 -18.74
N LEU A 199 -14.60 -10.56 -19.67
CA LEU A 199 -16.05 -10.45 -19.73
C LEU A 199 -16.78 -11.42 -18.77
N SER A 200 -16.30 -12.66 -18.61
CA SER A 200 -16.93 -13.66 -17.74
C SER A 200 -16.60 -13.43 -16.27
N ASP A 201 -15.36 -13.02 -15.98
CA ASP A 201 -14.80 -13.06 -14.63
C ASP A 201 -14.37 -11.66 -14.17
N ARG A 202 -15.23 -10.65 -14.34
CA ARG A 202 -14.96 -9.27 -13.90
C ARG A 202 -14.51 -9.15 -12.42
N GLU A 203 -14.99 -10.07 -11.58
CA GLU A 203 -14.62 -10.18 -10.17
C GLU A 203 -13.19 -10.72 -9.99
N THR A 204 -12.72 -11.61 -10.86
CA THR A 204 -11.33 -12.10 -10.84
C THR A 204 -10.37 -11.03 -11.33
N VAL A 205 -10.74 -10.20 -12.31
CA VAL A 205 -9.92 -9.06 -12.77
C VAL A 205 -9.79 -8.01 -11.67
N SER A 206 -10.92 -7.66 -11.04
CA SER A 206 -10.99 -6.78 -9.87
C SER A 206 -10.15 -7.32 -8.70
N SER A 207 -10.26 -8.63 -8.46
CA SER A 207 -9.46 -9.33 -7.45
C SER A 207 -8.00 -9.46 -7.83
N CYS A 208 -7.61 -9.50 -9.10
CA CYS A 208 -6.22 -9.60 -9.55
C CYS A 208 -5.53 -8.22 -9.63
N MET A 209 -6.28 -7.14 -9.86
CA MET A 209 -5.72 -5.80 -9.69
C MET A 209 -5.47 -5.49 -8.21
N GLN A 210 -6.31 -6.05 -7.33
CA GLN A 210 -5.95 -6.17 -5.93
C GLN A 210 -4.74 -7.10 -5.82
N VAL A 211 -4.82 -8.37 -6.23
CA VAL A 211 -3.81 -9.43 -6.03
C VAL A 211 -2.84 -9.54 -7.18
N GLY A 212 -1.57 -9.22 -6.97
CA GLY A 212 -0.61 -9.60 -7.98
C GLY A 212 0.70 -10.10 -7.40
N ARG A 213 0.95 -11.39 -7.68
CA ARG A 213 2.30 -11.87 -7.90
C ARG A 213 2.34 -12.67 -9.18
N PHE A 214 2.72 -12.01 -10.27
CA PHE A 214 2.93 -12.61 -11.59
C PHE A 214 4.20 -13.47 -11.68
N LEU A 215 4.98 -13.59 -10.59
CA LEU A 215 6.24 -14.33 -10.56
C LEU A 215 6.13 -15.73 -9.91
N LEU A 216 5.01 -16.06 -9.25
CA LEU A 216 4.87 -17.37 -8.60
C LEU A 216 4.29 -18.46 -9.53
N HIS A 217 3.83 -18.12 -10.73
CA HIS A 217 3.14 -19.09 -11.59
C HIS A 217 4.09 -20.11 -12.26
N ILE A 218 5.38 -19.79 -12.42
CA ILE A 218 6.34 -20.71 -13.07
C ILE A 218 6.86 -21.81 -12.12
N ILE A 219 6.78 -21.62 -10.79
CA ILE A 219 7.28 -22.59 -9.80
C ILE A 219 6.13 -23.37 -9.10
N PHE A 220 4.88 -22.89 -9.19
CA PHE A 220 3.79 -23.29 -8.30
C PHE A 220 2.69 -24.13 -8.99
N GLN A 221 3.08 -25.05 -9.88
CA GLN A 221 2.15 -26.02 -10.50
C GLN A 221 2.05 -27.35 -9.71
N MET A 222 2.60 -27.44 -8.50
CA MET A 222 2.76 -28.71 -7.77
C MET A 222 2.23 -28.73 -6.33
N ASN A 223 1.41 -27.77 -5.88
CA ASN A 223 0.63 -28.01 -4.67
C ASN A 223 -0.59 -27.10 -4.54
N GLN A 224 -1.75 -27.74 -4.44
CA GLN A 224 -2.98 -27.14 -3.96
C GLN A 224 -2.73 -26.61 -2.53
N ILE A 225 -3.37 -25.50 -2.17
CA ILE A 225 -3.45 -24.91 -0.82
C ILE A 225 -2.30 -23.96 -0.45
N PHE A 226 -2.54 -22.65 -0.61
CA PHE A 226 -2.70 -21.69 0.50
C PHE A 226 -2.45 -20.25 0.01
N HIS A 227 -3.54 -19.51 -0.12
CA HIS A 227 -3.59 -18.09 -0.50
C HIS A 227 -2.80 -17.21 0.49
N PHE A 228 -1.64 -16.71 0.06
CA PHE A 228 -1.06 -15.48 0.63
C PHE A 228 -1.00 -14.44 -0.50
N ARG A 229 -2.13 -13.76 -0.67
CA ARG A 229 -2.34 -12.64 -1.60
C ARG A 229 -1.58 -11.41 -1.06
N GLN A 230 -0.50 -11.01 -1.70
CA GLN A 230 -0.04 -9.63 -1.63
C GLN A 230 -0.33 -8.95 -2.95
N ASN A 231 -0.77 -7.71 -2.82
CA ASN A 231 -1.55 -6.98 -3.78
C ASN A 231 -0.60 -6.00 -4.52
N ILE A 232 -0.49 -6.01 -5.87
CA ILE A 232 0.48 -5.14 -6.58
C ILE A 232 0.23 -3.67 -6.22
N LEU A 233 -1.04 -3.28 -6.23
CA LEU A 233 -1.42 -1.91 -5.95
C LEU A 233 -1.19 -1.58 -4.47
N ASP A 234 -1.61 -2.44 -3.54
CA ASP A 234 -1.51 -2.20 -2.09
C ASP A 234 -0.05 -2.18 -1.61
N GLU A 235 0.80 -3.05 -2.14
CA GLU A 235 2.22 -3.15 -1.77
C GLU A 235 2.98 -1.86 -2.12
N ALA A 236 2.75 -1.33 -3.32
CA ALA A 236 3.34 -0.08 -3.74
C ALA A 236 2.75 1.12 -2.97
N THR A 237 1.44 1.13 -2.71
CA THR A 237 0.77 2.24 -2.00
C THR A 237 1.02 2.26 -0.50
N GLU A 238 1.45 1.15 0.11
CA GLU A 238 1.77 1.08 1.54
C GLU A 238 2.91 2.05 1.91
N SER A 239 3.91 2.19 1.04
CA SER A 239 5.01 3.15 1.22
C SER A 239 4.55 4.62 1.24
N TRP A 240 3.38 4.90 0.65
CA TRP A 240 2.74 6.21 0.61
C TRP A 240 1.69 6.38 1.71
N GLY A 241 1.55 5.43 2.63
CA GLY A 241 0.54 5.51 3.69
C GLY A 241 -0.90 5.39 3.18
N ILE A 242 -1.09 4.84 1.97
CA ILE A 242 -2.40 4.57 1.38
C ILE A 242 -2.69 3.08 1.47
N LYS A 243 -3.90 2.74 1.91
CA LYS A 243 -4.42 1.37 1.91
C LYS A 243 -5.52 1.25 0.87
N VAL A 244 -5.36 0.33 -0.06
CA VAL A 244 -6.40 0.03 -1.06
C VAL A 244 -7.39 -0.98 -0.45
N GLU A 245 -8.67 -0.63 -0.41
CA GLU A 245 -9.71 -1.50 0.16
C GLU A 245 -10.27 -2.44 -0.89
N ARG A 246 -10.60 -1.89 -2.06
CA ARG A 246 -11.08 -2.68 -3.20
C ARG A 246 -10.86 -1.92 -4.50
N VAL A 247 -10.83 -2.68 -5.58
CA VAL A 247 -10.82 -2.18 -6.94
C VAL A 247 -11.93 -2.88 -7.70
N GLU A 248 -12.74 -2.12 -8.43
CA GLU A 248 -13.89 -2.59 -9.19
C GLU A 248 -13.73 -2.17 -10.65
N VAL A 249 -13.85 -3.10 -11.59
CA VAL A 249 -13.96 -2.77 -13.02
C VAL A 249 -15.36 -2.20 -13.27
N LYS A 250 -15.44 -1.05 -13.94
CA LYS A 250 -16.70 -0.33 -14.17
C LYS A 250 -17.36 -0.83 -15.46
N ASP A 251 -16.79 -0.49 -16.62
CA ASP A 251 -17.27 -0.92 -17.93
C ASP A 251 -16.13 -1.42 -18.83
N VAL A 252 -16.45 -2.38 -19.70
CA VAL A 252 -15.58 -2.87 -20.78
C VAL A 252 -16.29 -2.58 -22.10
N ARG A 253 -15.74 -1.66 -22.90
CA ARG A 253 -16.29 -1.35 -24.22
C ARG A 253 -15.44 -2.01 -25.30
N LEU A 254 -16.16 -2.53 -26.29
CA LEU A 254 -15.63 -3.27 -27.43
C LEU A 254 -15.97 -2.50 -28.71
N PRO A 255 -15.18 -2.66 -29.79
CA PRO A 255 -15.57 -2.12 -31.09
C PRO A 255 -16.92 -2.70 -31.52
N VAL A 256 -17.80 -1.82 -32.00
CA VAL A 256 -19.22 -2.14 -32.30
C VAL A 256 -19.37 -3.33 -33.24
N GLN A 257 -18.44 -3.50 -34.19
CA GLN A 257 -18.45 -4.62 -35.13
C GLN A 257 -18.29 -5.98 -34.43
N LEU A 258 -17.31 -6.07 -33.52
CA LEU A 258 -17.02 -7.29 -32.75
C LEU A 258 -18.13 -7.58 -31.73
N GLN A 259 -18.68 -6.55 -31.09
CA GLN A 259 -19.81 -6.70 -30.17
C GLN A 259 -21.04 -7.30 -30.86
N ARG A 260 -21.35 -6.85 -32.09
CA ARG A 260 -22.48 -7.40 -32.88
C ARG A 260 -22.23 -8.85 -33.31
N ALA A 261 -21.02 -9.16 -33.76
CA ALA A 261 -20.66 -10.53 -34.16
C ALA A 261 -20.78 -11.51 -32.98
N MET A 262 -20.25 -11.14 -31.80
CA MET A 262 -20.38 -11.97 -30.60
C MET A 262 -21.82 -12.10 -30.12
N ALA A 263 -22.64 -11.05 -30.24
CA ALA A 263 -24.05 -11.12 -29.88
C ALA A 263 -24.81 -12.12 -30.79
N ALA A 264 -24.57 -12.08 -32.11
CA ALA A 264 -25.16 -13.00 -33.06
C ALA A 264 -24.68 -14.46 -32.85
N GLU A 265 -23.41 -14.67 -32.56
CA GLU A 265 -22.86 -16.00 -32.22
C GLU A 265 -23.45 -16.54 -30.91
N ALA A 266 -23.57 -15.68 -29.89
CA ALA A 266 -24.18 -16.05 -28.62
C ALA A 266 -25.67 -16.41 -28.77
N GLU A 267 -26.40 -15.73 -29.65
CA GLU A 267 -27.80 -16.04 -29.95
C GLU A 267 -27.93 -17.38 -30.69
N ALA A 268 -27.14 -17.59 -31.75
CA ALA A 268 -27.14 -18.84 -32.51
C ALA A 268 -26.75 -20.05 -31.65
N THR A 269 -25.77 -19.91 -30.75
CA THR A 269 -25.36 -20.99 -29.82
C THR A 269 -26.41 -21.25 -28.74
N ARG A 270 -27.16 -20.25 -28.29
CA ARG A 270 -28.29 -20.42 -27.36
C ARG A 270 -29.46 -21.14 -28.03
N GLU A 271 -29.82 -20.77 -29.26
CA GLU A 271 -30.87 -21.44 -30.03
C GLU A 271 -30.51 -22.90 -30.33
N ALA A 272 -29.26 -23.18 -30.70
CA ALA A 272 -28.78 -24.53 -30.95
C ALA A 272 -28.78 -25.42 -29.71
N ARG A 273 -28.61 -24.85 -28.50
CA ARG A 273 -28.72 -25.59 -27.23
C ARG A 273 -30.16 -25.80 -26.76
N ALA A 274 -31.11 -25.02 -27.28
CA ALA A 274 -32.51 -25.07 -26.90
C ALA A 274 -33.35 -26.01 -27.78
N LYS A 275 -32.87 -26.38 -28.96
CA LYS A 275 -33.43 -27.40 -29.85
C LYS A 275 -32.88 -28.78 -29.53
#